data_AF-A0A0G0JJT1-F1
#
_entry.id   AF-A0A0G0JJT1-F1
#
_cell.length_a   1.000
_cell.length_b   1.000
_cell.length_c   1.000
_cell.angle_alpha   90.00
_cell.angle_beta   90.00
_cell.angle_gamma   90.00
#
_symmetry.space_group_name_H-M   'P 1'
#
loop_
_entity.id
_entity.type
_entity.pdbx_description
1 polymer ?
#
loop_
_entity_poly.entity_id
_entity_poly.type
_entity_poly.pdbx_seq_one_letter_code
_entity_poly.pdbx_strand_id
1 'polypeptide(L)'
;YFATPNELARDEKKTYDLPEDLIINHFALSGDWQIEEERSMPFKDSTLVLAFESKDVFLVMRPASDKTSEGKASKVRVFLDDKLLTGNNAGDDVKDGVVTVEVDRLYKLVKLDKPGQHVLKLEFLDSNLELYAFTFG
;
A
#
# COMPACT_ATOMS: atom_id res chain seq x y z
N TYR A 1 6.58 -13.92 -1.00
CA TYR A 1 5.48 -12.93 -1.04
C TYR A 1 5.71 -11.78 -2.03
N PHE A 2 6.90 -11.55 -2.59
CA PHE A 2 7.10 -10.50 -3.63
C PHE A 2 6.93 -11.12 -5.02
N ALA A 3 6.07 -10.54 -5.88
CA ALA A 3 5.71 -11.09 -7.19
C ALA A 3 6.00 -10.15 -8.38
N THR A 4 6.60 -8.99 -8.14
CA THR A 4 7.00 -8.05 -9.20
C THR A 4 8.02 -8.73 -10.13
N PRO A 5 7.86 -8.66 -11.47
CA PRO A 5 8.70 -9.36 -12.44
C PRO A 5 10.09 -8.72 -12.59
N ASN A 6 10.23 -7.42 -12.33
CA ASN A 6 11.52 -6.73 -12.41
C ASN A 6 12.44 -7.18 -11.26
N GLU A 7 13.75 -7.23 -11.53
CA GLU A 7 14.74 -7.46 -10.48
C GLU A 7 14.64 -6.36 -9.41
N LEU A 8 14.68 -6.74 -8.13
CA LEU A 8 14.65 -5.78 -7.04
C LEU A 8 15.94 -4.94 -7.06
N ALA A 9 15.82 -3.62 -7.09
CA ALA A 9 16.95 -2.73 -6.84
C ALA A 9 16.79 -2.06 -5.48
N ARG A 10 17.87 -2.06 -4.70
CA ARG A 10 17.93 -1.44 -3.38
C ARG A 10 18.64 -0.11 -3.45
N ASP A 11 18.21 0.81 -2.59
CA ASP A 11 18.85 2.11 -2.35
C ASP A 11 18.93 3.02 -3.59
N GLU A 12 18.11 2.72 -4.61
CA GLU A 12 17.94 3.53 -5.81
C GLU A 12 16.47 3.59 -6.24
N LYS A 13 16.14 4.66 -6.98
CA LYS A 13 14.85 4.80 -7.62
C LYS A 13 14.75 3.84 -8.81
N LYS A 14 13.72 3.00 -8.84
CA LYS A 14 13.45 2.06 -9.93
C LYS A 14 11.97 2.02 -10.28
N THR A 15 11.69 1.85 -11.57
CA THR A 15 10.33 1.63 -12.09
C THR A 15 10.04 0.13 -12.10
N TYR A 16 8.85 -0.22 -11.61
CA TYR A 16 8.35 -1.59 -11.53
C TYR A 16 7.07 -1.75 -12.34
N ASP A 17 6.79 -2.99 -12.75
CA ASP A 17 5.61 -3.38 -13.50
C ASP A 17 4.79 -4.42 -12.71
N LEU A 18 3.47 -4.45 -12.90
CA LEU A 18 2.67 -5.53 -12.31
C LEU A 18 2.90 -6.84 -13.08
N PRO A 19 2.90 -8.00 -12.41
CA PRO A 19 2.84 -9.28 -13.09
C PRO A 19 1.50 -9.45 -13.81
N GLU A 20 1.45 -10.31 -14.83
CA GLU A 20 0.20 -10.69 -15.50
C GLU A 20 -0.78 -11.36 -14.53
N ASP A 21 -0.27 -12.22 -13.64
CA ASP A 21 -1.03 -12.93 -12.63
C ASP A 21 -0.49 -12.64 -11.22
N LEU A 22 -1.36 -12.22 -10.30
CA LEU A 22 -1.03 -12.03 -8.89
C LEU A 22 -1.48 -13.24 -8.07
N ILE A 23 -0.53 -14.01 -7.55
CA ILE A 23 -0.77 -15.19 -6.72
C ILE A 23 -1.24 -14.76 -5.33
N ILE A 24 -2.17 -15.52 -4.73
CA ILE A 24 -2.62 -15.29 -3.34
C ILE A 24 -1.43 -15.20 -2.35
N ASN A 25 -1.56 -14.34 -1.35
CA ASN A 25 -0.53 -14.02 -0.35
C ASN A 25 0.77 -13.46 -0.95
N HIS A 26 0.67 -12.80 -2.10
CA HIS A 26 1.75 -12.03 -2.71
C HIS A 26 1.35 -10.58 -2.96
N PHE A 27 2.36 -9.73 -2.98
CA PHE A 27 2.24 -8.34 -3.38
C PHE A 27 3.16 -8.02 -4.55
N ALA A 28 2.78 -7.01 -5.32
CA ALA A 28 3.57 -6.47 -6.41
C ALA A 28 3.50 -4.94 -6.41
N LEU A 29 4.49 -4.33 -7.05
CA LEU A 29 4.67 -2.89 -7.15
C LEU A 29 4.59 -2.47 -8.60
N SER A 30 4.05 -1.28 -8.86
CA SER A 30 4.18 -0.64 -10.18
C SER A 30 4.42 0.86 -10.07
N GLY A 31 4.99 1.43 -11.13
CA GLY A 31 5.47 2.81 -11.14
C GLY A 31 6.81 2.93 -10.43
N ASP A 32 7.14 4.15 -10.04
CA ASP A 32 8.44 4.46 -9.44
C ASP A 32 8.46 4.22 -7.93
N TRP A 33 9.50 3.52 -7.47
CA TRP A 33 9.72 3.21 -6.06
C TRP A 33 11.20 3.36 -5.69
N GLN A 34 11.46 3.68 -4.43
CA GLN A 34 12.76 3.46 -3.80
C GLN A 34 12.57 2.43 -2.69
N ILE A 35 13.34 1.35 -2.74
CA ILE A 35 13.25 0.25 -1.77
C ILE A 35 14.55 0.21 -0.99
N GLU A 36 14.44 0.25 0.33
CA GLU A 36 15.56 0.16 1.26
C GLU A 36 15.43 -1.12 2.10
N GLU A 37 16.36 -1.34 3.03
CA GLU A 37 16.39 -2.55 3.85
C GLU A 37 15.10 -2.77 4.66
N GLU A 38 14.52 -1.71 5.22
CA GLU A 38 13.38 -1.80 6.16
C GLU A 38 12.08 -1.21 5.61
N ARG A 39 12.14 -0.48 4.50
CA ARG A 39 11.02 0.33 4.01
C ARG A 39 10.96 0.43 2.50
N SER A 40 9.75 0.64 2.00
CA SER A 40 9.49 0.99 0.60
C SER A 40 8.88 2.38 0.51
N MET A 41 9.42 3.21 -0.37
CA MET A 41 8.98 4.59 -0.59
C MET A 41 8.36 4.71 -1.99
N PRO A 42 7.02 4.83 -2.08
CA PRO A 42 6.35 5.09 -3.33
C PRO A 42 6.63 6.50 -3.82
N PHE A 43 6.74 6.67 -5.13
CA PHE A 43 6.57 7.97 -5.76
C PHE A 43 5.10 8.19 -6.14
N LYS A 44 4.75 9.44 -6.41
CA LYS A 44 3.43 9.81 -6.92
C LYS A 44 3.02 8.93 -8.12
N ASP A 45 1.75 8.54 -8.13
CA ASP A 45 1.09 7.70 -9.14
C ASP A 45 1.60 6.25 -9.18
N SER A 46 2.46 5.84 -8.25
CA SER A 46 2.82 4.43 -8.07
C SER A 46 1.71 3.64 -7.37
N THR A 47 1.78 2.31 -7.51
CA THR A 47 0.76 1.40 -6.98
C THR A 47 1.38 0.21 -6.26
N LEU A 48 0.76 -0.21 -5.16
CA LEU A 48 1.03 -1.49 -4.51
C LEU A 48 -0.24 -2.34 -4.58
N VAL A 49 -0.12 -3.56 -5.09
CA VAL A 49 -1.21 -4.55 -5.10
C VAL A 49 -0.87 -5.71 -4.17
N LEU A 50 -1.87 -6.24 -3.46
CA LEU A 50 -1.75 -7.36 -2.55
C LEU A 50 -2.95 -8.29 -2.76
N ALA A 51 -2.69 -9.53 -3.18
CA ALA A 51 -3.67 -10.60 -3.11
C ALA A 51 -3.58 -11.24 -1.71
N PHE A 52 -4.67 -11.24 -0.96
CA PHE A 52 -4.68 -11.72 0.43
C PHE A 52 -5.87 -12.63 0.71
N GLU A 53 -5.72 -13.48 1.74
CA GLU A 53 -6.80 -14.29 2.31
C GLU A 53 -6.92 -14.03 3.82
N SER A 54 -7.70 -13.03 4.19
CA SER A 54 -7.94 -12.64 5.60
C SER A 54 -9.26 -11.89 5.73
N LYS A 55 -9.62 -11.52 6.97
CA LYS A 55 -10.77 -10.65 7.23
C LYS A 55 -10.34 -9.19 7.34
N ASP A 56 -9.22 -8.95 8.01
CA ASP A 56 -8.66 -7.62 8.22
C ASP A 56 -7.29 -7.50 7.54
N VAL A 57 -7.01 -6.34 6.96
CA VAL A 57 -5.69 -5.97 6.41
C VAL A 57 -5.25 -4.65 7.00
N PHE A 58 -4.01 -4.64 7.50
CA PHE A 58 -3.37 -3.47 8.07
C PHE A 58 -2.05 -3.18 7.37
N LEU A 59 -1.63 -1.93 7.34
CA LEU A 59 -0.32 -1.52 6.83
C LEU A 59 0.33 -0.52 7.79
N VAL A 60 1.57 -0.80 8.19
CA VAL A 60 2.40 0.17 8.93
C VAL A 60 2.93 1.19 7.93
N MET A 61 2.56 2.46 8.14
CA MET A 61 2.96 3.58 7.29
C MET A 61 3.35 4.78 8.15
N ARG A 62 4.23 5.62 7.62
CA ARG A 62 4.53 6.94 8.18
C ARG A 62 4.81 7.96 7.08
N PRO A 63 4.63 9.27 7.35
CA PRO A 63 5.12 10.31 6.44
C PRO A 63 6.62 10.18 6.24
N ALA A 64 7.09 10.47 5.02
CA ALA A 64 8.52 10.47 4.74
C ALA A 64 9.24 11.50 5.63
N SER A 65 10.40 11.07 6.15
CA SER A 65 11.24 11.82 7.09
C SER A 65 12.09 12.93 6.44
N ASP A 66 11.86 13.22 5.16
CA ASP A 66 12.57 14.29 4.46
C ASP A 66 12.11 15.69 4.95
N LYS A 67 13.05 16.65 4.96
CA LYS A 67 12.79 18.02 5.46
C LYS A 67 11.80 18.83 4.62
N THR A 68 11.46 18.38 3.41
CA THR A 68 10.52 19.05 2.50
C THR A 68 9.08 18.56 2.67
N SER A 69 8.93 17.40 3.29
CA SER A 69 7.70 16.68 3.57
C SER A 69 7.32 16.68 5.04
N GLU A 70 8.20 17.15 5.92
CA GLU A 70 7.97 17.28 7.36
C GLU A 70 6.65 18.03 7.66
N GLY A 71 5.70 17.33 8.25
CA GLY A 71 4.37 17.85 8.59
C GLY A 71 3.31 17.81 7.46
N LYS A 72 3.62 17.26 6.28
CA LYS A 72 2.62 17.09 5.20
C LYS A 72 1.95 15.72 5.29
N ALA A 73 0.63 15.75 5.45
CA ALA A 73 -0.20 14.56 5.34
C ALA A 73 -0.09 13.96 3.92
N SER A 74 0.20 12.66 3.82
CA SER A 74 0.14 11.93 2.55
C SER A 74 -1.23 11.30 2.36
N LYS A 75 -1.65 11.11 1.10
CA LYS A 75 -2.93 10.47 0.77
C LYS A 75 -2.75 9.25 -0.11
N VAL A 76 -3.48 8.18 0.22
CA VAL A 76 -3.48 6.91 -0.51
C VAL A 76 -4.92 6.56 -0.89
N ARG A 77 -5.20 6.33 -2.18
CA ARG A 77 -6.49 5.76 -2.59
C ARG A 77 -6.46 4.25 -2.41
N VAL A 78 -7.55 3.71 -1.88
CA VAL A 78 -7.68 2.30 -1.53
C VAL A 78 -8.77 1.68 -2.37
N PHE A 79 -8.44 0.57 -3.02
CA PHE A 79 -9.37 -0.21 -3.82
C PHE A 79 -9.39 -1.64 -3.34
N LEU A 80 -10.55 -2.27 -3.38
CA LEU A 80 -10.73 -3.69 -3.15
C LEU A 80 -11.45 -4.28 -4.37
N ASP A 81 -10.83 -5.27 -5.00
CA ASP A 81 -11.33 -5.91 -6.22
C ASP A 81 -11.69 -4.88 -7.30
N ASP A 82 -10.73 -3.98 -7.60
CA ASP A 82 -10.82 -2.88 -8.56
C ASP A 82 -11.91 -1.83 -8.30
N LYS A 83 -12.57 -1.88 -7.13
CA LYS A 83 -13.56 -0.89 -6.72
C LYS A 83 -13.01 -0.02 -5.61
N LEU A 84 -13.25 1.28 -5.71
CA LEU A 84 -12.87 2.22 -4.65
C LEU A 84 -13.50 1.78 -3.33
N LEU A 85 -12.66 1.58 -2.31
CA LEU A 85 -13.09 0.95 -1.06
C LEU A 85 -13.86 1.95 -0.19
N THR A 86 -15.18 1.90 -0.32
CA THR A 86 -16.11 2.72 0.44
C THR A 86 -17.11 1.82 1.17
N GLY A 87 -17.71 2.33 2.26
CA GLY A 87 -18.73 1.61 3.03
C GLY A 87 -18.18 0.58 4.01
N ASN A 88 -18.94 -0.49 4.25
CA ASN A 88 -18.75 -1.37 5.42
C ASN A 88 -17.46 -2.19 5.40
N ASN A 89 -16.88 -2.44 4.22
CA ASN A 89 -15.63 -3.21 4.08
C ASN A 89 -14.38 -2.35 4.30
N ALA A 90 -14.54 -1.02 4.37
CA ALA A 90 -13.46 -0.09 4.59
C ALA A 90 -12.96 -0.20 6.04
N GLY A 91 -11.65 -0.30 6.21
CA GLY A 91 -11.05 -0.25 7.54
C GLY A 91 -11.25 1.11 8.20
N ASP A 92 -11.04 1.18 9.52
CA ASP A 92 -11.33 2.37 10.33
C ASP A 92 -10.65 3.65 9.82
N ASP A 93 -9.51 3.51 9.12
CA ASP A 93 -8.68 4.62 8.63
C ASP A 93 -8.99 5.04 7.18
N VAL A 94 -9.83 4.29 6.47
CA VAL A 94 -10.26 4.61 5.12
C VAL A 94 -11.52 5.47 5.18
N LYS A 95 -11.46 6.68 4.63
CA LYS A 95 -12.58 7.63 4.52
C LYS A 95 -12.79 7.97 3.06
N ASP A 96 -13.98 7.71 2.54
CA ASP A 96 -14.33 7.92 1.13
C ASP A 96 -13.32 7.30 0.14
N GLY A 97 -12.78 6.12 0.48
CA GLY A 97 -11.78 5.41 -0.33
C GLY A 97 -10.36 5.95 -0.20
N VAL A 98 -10.08 6.82 0.77
CA VAL A 98 -8.77 7.43 0.97
C VAL A 98 -8.29 7.23 2.40
N VAL A 99 -7.01 6.89 2.55
CA VAL A 99 -6.30 6.96 3.83
C VAL A 99 -5.43 8.21 3.84
N THR A 100 -5.51 8.96 4.94
CA THR A 100 -4.62 10.09 5.21
C THR A 100 -3.56 9.66 6.22
N VAL A 101 -2.28 9.77 5.85
CA VAL A 101 -1.14 9.36 6.68
C VAL A 101 -0.43 10.59 7.23
N GLU A 102 -0.51 10.79 8.53
CA GLU A 102 0.04 11.97 9.24
C GLU A 102 1.04 11.58 10.33
N VAL A 103 0.95 10.34 10.82
CA VAL A 103 1.76 9.83 11.93
C VAL A 103 2.21 8.42 11.65
N ASP A 104 3.32 8.01 12.29
CA ASP A 104 3.82 6.64 12.27
C ASP A 104 2.92 5.73 13.11
N ARG A 105 2.18 4.85 12.43
CA ARG A 105 1.35 3.82 13.09
C ARG A 105 0.90 2.72 12.12
N LEU A 106 0.22 1.74 12.69
CA LEU A 106 -0.61 0.77 11.97
C LEU A 106 -1.89 1.45 11.45
N TYR A 107 -2.14 1.38 10.14
CA TYR A 107 -3.37 1.82 9.49
C TYR A 107 -4.25 0.64 9.11
N LYS A 108 -5.54 0.69 9.44
CA LYS A 108 -6.54 -0.33 9.12
C LYS A 108 -7.18 -0.04 7.77
N LEU A 109 -6.87 -0.86 6.77
CA LEU A 109 -7.25 -0.63 5.38
C LEU A 109 -8.53 -1.38 5.00
N VAL A 110 -8.62 -2.65 5.38
CA VAL A 110 -9.75 -3.53 5.03
C VAL A 110 -10.30 -4.16 6.30
N LYS A 111 -11.63 -4.26 6.38
CA LYS A 111 -12.36 -4.95 7.45
C LYS A 111 -13.58 -5.64 6.87
N LEU A 112 -13.49 -6.93 6.61
CA LEU A 112 -14.58 -7.73 6.03
C LEU A 112 -15.46 -8.35 7.12
N ASP A 113 -16.69 -8.73 6.76
CA ASP A 113 -17.58 -9.46 7.66
C ASP A 113 -17.08 -10.90 7.92
N LYS A 114 -16.42 -11.50 6.92
CA LYS A 114 -15.84 -12.86 6.96
C LYS A 114 -14.51 -12.88 6.21
N PRO A 115 -13.57 -13.77 6.58
CA PRO A 115 -12.36 -13.98 5.81
C PRO A 115 -12.68 -14.38 4.36
N GLY A 116 -11.90 -13.90 3.40
CA GLY A 116 -12.05 -14.21 1.99
C GLY A 116 -10.81 -13.85 1.18
N GLN A 117 -10.74 -14.35 -0.07
CA GLN A 117 -9.69 -14.00 -1.02
C GLN A 117 -10.07 -12.74 -1.79
N HIS A 118 -9.21 -11.73 -1.74
CA HIS A 118 -9.44 -10.44 -2.39
C HIS A 118 -8.12 -9.82 -2.88
N VAL A 119 -8.24 -8.82 -3.76
CA VAL A 119 -7.10 -7.99 -4.19
C VAL A 119 -7.27 -6.58 -3.63
N LEU A 120 -6.34 -6.20 -2.76
CA LEU A 120 -6.18 -4.83 -2.28
C LEU A 120 -5.24 -4.08 -3.23
N LYS A 121 -5.63 -2.91 -3.69
CA LYS A 121 -4.78 -1.99 -4.45
C LYS A 121 -4.68 -0.65 -3.74
N LEU A 122 -3.45 -0.15 -3.59
CA LEU A 122 -3.13 1.16 -3.03
C LEU A 122 -2.49 2.03 -4.11
N GLU A 123 -3.08 3.19 -4.39
CA GLU A 123 -2.51 4.20 -5.29
C GLU A 123 -2.01 5.40 -4.48
N PHE A 124 -0.73 5.74 -4.63
CA PHE A 124 -0.07 6.79 -3.86
C PHE A 124 -0.18 8.15 -4.57
N LEU A 125 -0.76 9.14 -3.90
CA LEU A 125 -1.08 10.44 -4.53
C LEU A 125 0.05 11.47 -4.45
N ASP A 126 1.12 11.13 -3.74
CA ASP A 126 2.34 11.91 -3.56
C ASP A 126 3.54 10.97 -3.31
N SER A 127 4.72 11.54 -3.10
CA SER A 127 5.97 10.80 -2.85
C SER A 127 6.43 10.90 -1.39
N ASN A 128 5.52 11.16 -0.45
CA ASN A 128 5.85 11.55 0.92
C ASN A 128 5.53 10.46 1.95
N LEU A 129 5.76 9.20 1.59
CA LEU A 129 5.32 8.07 2.40
C LEU A 129 6.41 7.00 2.51
N GLU A 130 6.47 6.35 3.67
CA GLU A 130 7.29 5.17 3.92
C GLU A 130 6.39 4.01 4.37
N LEU A 131 6.54 2.86 3.73
CA LEU A 131 5.76 1.63 3.99
C LEU A 131 6.67 0.56 4.59
N TYR A 132 6.16 -0.21 5.56
CA TYR A 132 6.96 -1.19 6.29
C TYR A 132 6.45 -2.63 6.13
N ALA A 133 5.26 -2.91 6.66
CA ALA A 133 4.76 -4.28 6.71
C ALA A 133 3.24 -4.32 6.67
N PHE A 134 2.72 -5.29 5.91
CA PHE A 134 1.35 -5.74 6.06
C PHE A 134 1.20 -6.63 7.29
N THR A 135 0.08 -6.48 7.99
CA THR A 135 -0.38 -7.45 9.00
C THR A 135 -1.85 -7.78 8.76
N PHE A 136 -2.33 -8.88 9.35
CA PHE A 136 -3.62 -9.49 9.03
C PHE A 136 -4.37 -9.96 10.29
N GLY A 137 -5.70 -10.06 10.22
CA GLY A 137 -6.60 -10.54 11.30
C GLY A 137 -7.96 -11.02 10.82
#